data_AF-A0A5N7BW96-F1
#
_entry.id   AF-A0A5N7BW96-F1
#
_cell.length_a   1.000
_cell.length_b   1.000
_cell.length_c   1.000
_cell.angle_alpha   90.00
_cell.angle_beta   90.00
_cell.angle_gamma   90.00
#
_symmetry.space_group_name_H-M   'P 1'
#
loop_
_entity.id
_entity.type
_entity.pdbx_description
1 polymer ?
#
loop_
_entity_poly.entity_id
_entity_poly.type
_entity_poly.pdbx_seq_one_letter_code
_entity_poly.pdbx_strand_id
1 'polypeptide(L)'
;MCNCGETVSEAIANGCRYDSFAAAWLPPACRNDELIDHFEHAGPNPDGSWLYYADKNKTQVLSLEEVSMLPETGGHFFTTHQWHLVHCAYYWKKMFLAIEKGTIIEHRYNNLAHLEHCKMMFLKRDPLDTIVTEAGVSLHSDVIVIAQKHDHGNKARLV
;
A
#
# COMPACT_ATOMS: atom_id res chain seq x y z
N MET A 1 8.17 -0.58 17.55
CA MET A 1 7.31 -1.60 16.92
C MET A 1 6.30 -0.89 16.04
N CYS A 2 6.02 -1.37 14.83
CA CYS A 2 5.06 -0.73 13.91
C CYS A 2 3.69 -1.43 14.03
N ASN A 3 3.05 -1.23 15.18
CA ASN A 3 1.80 -1.89 15.58
C ASN A 3 0.87 -0.81 16.16
N CYS A 4 -0.40 -0.85 15.77
CA CYS A 4 -1.40 0.16 16.14
C CYS A 4 -2.59 -0.40 16.91
N GLY A 5 -2.58 -1.68 17.28
CA GLY A 5 -3.72 -2.36 17.93
C GLY A 5 -4.58 -3.13 16.93
N GLU A 6 -5.77 -3.53 17.38
CA GLU A 6 -6.64 -4.48 16.67
C GLU A 6 -7.81 -3.80 15.94
N THR A 7 -8.09 -2.53 16.24
CA THR A 7 -9.14 -1.73 15.57
C THR A 7 -8.62 -0.38 15.11
N VAL A 8 -9.32 0.28 14.18
CA VAL A 8 -8.99 1.65 13.78
C VAL A 8 -9.20 2.62 14.96
N SER A 9 -10.19 2.36 15.80
CA SER A 9 -10.38 3.14 17.03
C SER A 9 -9.18 3.06 17.97
N GLU A 10 -8.60 1.87 18.15
CA GLU A 10 -7.37 1.70 18.92
C GLU A 10 -6.17 2.36 18.23
N ALA A 11 -6.06 2.25 16.90
CA ALA A 11 -5.00 2.92 16.15
C ALA A 11 -5.01 4.44 16.37
N ILE A 12 -6.19 5.06 16.29
CA ILE A 12 -6.38 6.49 16.57
C ILE A 12 -6.01 6.79 18.03
N ALA A 13 -6.48 5.99 18.99
CA ALA A 13 -6.16 6.17 20.41
C ALA A 13 -4.65 6.03 20.71
N ASN A 14 -3.95 5.19 19.95
CA ASN A 14 -2.49 4.99 20.03
C ASN A 14 -1.68 6.05 19.27
N GLY A 15 -2.33 7.06 18.69
CA GLY A 15 -1.68 8.13 17.93
C GLY A 15 -1.14 7.68 16.57
N CYS A 16 -1.62 6.54 16.06
CA CYS A 16 -1.32 6.11 14.71
C CYS A 16 -2.10 6.93 13.68
N ARG A 17 -1.56 7.00 12.46
CA ARG A 17 -2.23 7.60 11.31
C ARG A 17 -2.11 6.70 10.11
N TYR A 18 -3.08 6.77 9.20
CA TYR A 18 -3.08 6.03 7.95
C TYR A 18 -1.96 6.53 7.01
N ASP A 19 -1.12 5.61 6.55
CA ASP A 19 -0.06 5.82 5.55
C ASP A 19 -0.54 5.15 4.26
N SER A 20 -0.87 5.98 3.27
CA SER A 20 -1.59 5.57 2.07
C SER A 20 -0.76 4.68 1.16
N PHE A 21 0.55 4.91 1.04
CA PHE A 21 1.42 4.00 0.30
C PHE A 21 1.81 2.78 1.14
N ALA A 22 1.86 2.86 2.47
CA ALA A 22 1.97 1.67 3.31
C ALA A 22 0.73 0.78 3.31
N ALA A 23 -0.43 1.30 2.89
CA ALA A 23 -1.73 0.67 3.12
C ALA A 23 -1.83 0.15 4.56
N ALA A 24 -1.51 1.01 5.54
CA ALA A 24 -1.45 0.64 6.94
C ALA A 24 -1.65 1.84 7.87
N TRP A 25 -2.21 1.59 9.04
CA TRP A 25 -2.09 2.49 10.18
C TRP A 25 -0.73 2.28 10.81
N LEU A 26 0.02 3.37 10.99
CA LEU A 26 1.38 3.33 11.51
C LEU A 26 1.59 4.35 12.63
N PRO A 27 2.40 4.00 13.65
CA PRO A 27 2.78 4.95 14.68
C PRO A 27 3.79 5.98 14.10
N PRO A 28 3.97 7.14 14.74
CA PRO A 28 4.85 8.21 14.25
C PRO A 28 6.27 7.74 13.91
N ALA A 29 6.85 6.82 14.70
CA ALA A 29 8.20 6.30 14.48
C ALA A 29 8.37 5.51 13.16
N CYS A 30 7.29 5.01 12.57
CA CYS A 30 7.31 4.21 11.34
C CYS A 30 6.84 4.98 10.10
N ARG A 31 6.55 6.28 10.25
CA ARG A 31 6.00 7.13 9.19
C ARG A 31 7.06 8.09 8.65
N ASN A 32 6.84 8.54 7.42
CA ASN A 32 7.52 9.68 6.84
C ASN A 32 6.46 10.53 6.14
N ASP A 33 5.82 11.43 6.89
CA ASP A 33 4.64 12.17 6.42
C ASP A 33 4.92 13.00 5.16
N GLU A 34 6.13 13.52 5.00
CA GLU A 34 6.56 14.23 3.80
C GLU A 34 6.52 13.32 2.56
N LEU A 35 6.94 12.05 2.68
CA LEU A 35 6.81 11.09 1.58
C LEU A 35 5.36 10.69 1.33
N ILE A 36 4.54 10.60 2.38
CA ILE A 36 3.13 10.23 2.26
C ILE A 36 2.39 11.32 1.49
N ASP A 37 2.60 12.59 1.85
CA ASP A 37 2.03 13.74 1.14
C ASP A 37 2.47 13.77 -0.34
N HIS A 38 3.77 13.60 -0.61
CA HIS A 38 4.25 13.52 -1.99
C HIS A 38 3.63 12.35 -2.77
N PHE A 39 3.44 11.20 -2.14
CA PHE A 39 2.78 10.06 -2.77
C PHE A 39 1.33 10.40 -3.10
N GLU A 40 0.59 11.01 -2.19
CA GLU A 40 -0.84 11.36 -2.36
C GLU A 40 -1.08 12.38 -3.48
N HIS A 41 -0.04 13.08 -3.93
CA HIS A 41 -0.06 14.00 -5.08
C HIS A 41 0.66 13.46 -6.33
N ALA A 42 1.10 12.19 -6.33
CA ALA A 42 1.80 11.55 -7.45
C ALA A 42 0.89 10.68 -8.34
N GLY A 43 -0.42 10.68 -8.07
CA GLY A 43 -1.43 9.96 -8.81
C GLY A 43 -1.75 10.58 -10.18
N PRO A 44 -2.45 9.82 -11.05
CA PRO A 44 -2.70 10.23 -12.43
C PRO A 44 -3.83 11.25 -12.60
N ASN A 45 -4.60 11.55 -11.55
CA ASN A 45 -5.68 12.53 -11.63
C ASN A 45 -5.13 13.95 -11.76
N PRO A 46 -5.89 14.92 -12.31
CA PRO A 46 -5.43 16.30 -12.46
C PRO A 46 -4.99 17.00 -11.16
N ASP A 47 -5.54 16.56 -10.01
CA ASP A 47 -5.19 17.04 -8.67
C ASP A 47 -4.04 16.23 -8.02
N GLY A 48 -3.48 15.26 -8.73
CA GLY A 48 -2.44 14.36 -8.24
C GLY A 48 -2.96 13.20 -7.39
N SER A 49 -4.28 13.06 -7.20
CA SER A 49 -4.83 12.00 -6.36
C SER A 49 -4.81 10.60 -7.02
N TRP A 50 -4.92 9.57 -6.17
CA TRP A 50 -5.08 8.18 -6.58
C TRP A 50 -6.55 7.74 -6.57
N LEU A 51 -6.87 6.79 -7.44
CA LEU A 51 -8.16 6.11 -7.43
C LEU A 51 -8.06 4.75 -6.73
N TYR A 52 -8.98 4.53 -5.80
CA TYR A 52 -9.19 3.27 -5.09
C TYR A 52 -10.58 2.77 -5.39
N TYR A 53 -10.73 1.45 -5.56
CA TYR A 53 -12.00 0.83 -5.90
C TYR A 53 -12.36 -0.27 -4.91
N ALA A 54 -13.65 -0.50 -4.68
CA ALA A 54 -14.13 -1.62 -3.87
C ALA A 54 -14.03 -2.96 -4.60
N ASP A 55 -13.88 -2.95 -5.93
CA ASP A 55 -13.89 -4.14 -6.77
C ASP A 55 -13.04 -3.97 -8.05
N LYS A 56 -12.66 -5.10 -8.68
CA LYS A 56 -11.86 -5.13 -9.92
C LYS A 56 -12.55 -4.53 -11.14
N ASN A 57 -13.88 -4.52 -11.16
CA ASN A 57 -14.69 -3.97 -12.25
C ASN A 57 -14.89 -2.45 -12.12
N LYS A 58 -14.27 -1.81 -11.11
CA LYS A 58 -14.33 -0.36 -10.87
C LYS A 58 -15.77 0.14 -10.66
N THR A 59 -16.65 -0.67 -10.06
CA THR A 59 -18.07 -0.29 -9.90
C THR A 59 -18.30 0.74 -8.79
N GLN A 60 -17.43 0.74 -7.78
CA GLN A 60 -17.47 1.71 -6.68
C GLN A 60 -16.07 2.29 -6.43
N VAL A 61 -15.98 3.62 -6.43
CA VAL A 61 -14.78 4.36 -6.01
C VAL A 61 -14.83 4.56 -4.50
N LEU A 62 -13.69 4.41 -3.84
CA LEU A 62 -13.50 4.66 -2.41
C LEU A 62 -12.68 5.93 -2.22
N SER A 63 -13.12 6.78 -1.29
CA SER A 63 -12.31 7.85 -0.72
C SER A 63 -11.14 7.28 0.10
N LEU A 64 -10.11 8.10 0.33
CA LEU A 64 -8.97 7.68 1.15
C LEU A 64 -9.40 7.36 2.60
N GLU A 65 -10.39 8.08 3.11
CA GLU A 65 -11.00 7.81 4.42
C GLU A 65 -11.66 6.43 4.44
N GLU A 66 -12.50 6.11 3.46
CA GLU A 66 -13.13 4.78 3.34
C GLU A 66 -12.08 3.66 3.23
N VAL A 67 -11.01 3.87 2.46
CA VAL A 67 -9.89 2.91 2.38
C VAL A 67 -9.25 2.72 3.76
N SER A 68 -8.99 3.80 4.50
CA SER A 68 -8.37 3.72 5.83
C SER A 68 -9.20 2.94 6.85
N MET A 69 -10.52 2.85 6.64
CA MET A 69 -11.47 2.15 7.51
C MET A 69 -11.69 0.67 7.15
N LEU A 70 -11.10 0.17 6.06
CA LEU A 70 -11.23 -1.24 5.65
C LEU A 70 -10.84 -2.29 6.70
N PRO A 71 -9.95 -2.04 7.69
CA PRO A 71 -9.69 -3.02 8.75
C PRO A 71 -10.94 -3.38 9.56
N GLU A 72 -11.89 -2.46 9.73
CA GLU A 72 -13.13 -2.68 10.51
C GLU A 72 -14.05 -3.73 9.88
N THR A 73 -13.93 -3.95 8.57
CA THR A 73 -14.75 -4.92 7.82
C THR A 73 -13.95 -6.11 7.31
N GLY A 74 -12.62 -6.11 7.51
CA GLY A 74 -11.71 -7.04 6.85
C GLY A 74 -11.68 -6.86 5.32
N GLY A 75 -12.03 -5.67 4.83
CA GLY A 75 -12.15 -5.37 3.41
C GLY A 75 -10.81 -5.16 2.70
N HIS A 76 -10.88 -5.14 1.37
CA HIS A 76 -9.76 -4.87 0.48
C HIS A 76 -10.12 -3.72 -0.46
N PHE A 77 -9.10 -2.99 -0.93
CA PHE A 77 -9.24 -2.06 -2.03
C PHE A 77 -8.49 -2.57 -3.26
N PHE A 78 -8.92 -2.09 -4.41
CA PHE A 78 -8.33 -2.36 -5.70
C PHE A 78 -7.76 -1.08 -6.30
N THR A 79 -6.58 -1.16 -6.91
CA THR A 79 -5.96 -0.01 -7.56
C THR A 79 -5.07 -0.43 -8.74
N THR A 80 -4.51 0.57 -9.42
CA THR A 80 -3.88 0.44 -10.72
C THR A 80 -2.46 -0.14 -10.65
N HIS A 81 -1.95 -0.56 -11.81
CA HIS A 81 -0.56 -0.93 -11.97
C HIS A 81 0.38 0.24 -11.69
N GLN A 82 0.02 1.45 -12.12
CA GLN A 82 0.79 2.66 -11.81
C GLN A 82 0.95 2.87 -10.31
N TRP A 83 -0.13 2.76 -9.53
CA TRP A 83 -0.07 2.86 -8.07
C TRP A 83 0.93 1.86 -7.50
N HIS A 84 0.93 0.60 -7.99
CA HIS A 84 1.84 -0.44 -7.51
C HIS A 84 3.31 -0.11 -7.79
N LEU A 85 3.64 0.36 -8.99
CA LEU A 85 5.00 0.74 -9.34
C LEU A 85 5.49 1.93 -8.52
N VAL A 86 4.62 2.92 -8.31
CA VAL A 86 4.94 4.09 -7.49
C VAL A 86 5.06 3.71 -6.02
N HIS A 87 4.20 2.84 -5.49
CA HIS A 87 4.34 2.24 -4.16
C HIS A 87 5.72 1.60 -3.97
N CYS A 88 6.16 0.75 -4.91
CA CYS A 88 7.48 0.12 -4.86
C CYS A 88 8.62 1.16 -4.82
N ALA A 89 8.55 2.19 -5.67
CA ALA A 89 9.55 3.25 -5.71
C ALA A 89 9.58 4.11 -4.43
N TYR A 90 8.41 4.45 -3.89
CA TYR A 90 8.29 5.22 -2.65
C TYR A 90 8.75 4.42 -1.42
N TYR A 91 8.49 3.12 -1.36
CA TYR A 91 9.04 2.28 -0.30
C TYR A 91 10.56 2.21 -0.35
N TRP A 92 11.13 2.06 -1.55
CA TRP A 92 12.59 2.10 -1.69
C TRP A 92 13.17 3.44 -1.22
N LYS A 93 12.52 4.55 -1.57
CA LYS A 93 12.89 5.90 -1.07
C LYS A 93 12.75 6.01 0.45
N LYS A 94 11.68 5.48 1.05
CA LYS A 94 11.47 5.43 2.51
C LYS A 94 12.61 4.66 3.19
N MET A 95 12.99 3.50 2.65
CA MET A 95 14.10 2.69 3.16
C MET A 95 15.44 3.40 3.07
N PHE A 96 15.71 4.12 1.98
CA PHE A 96 16.93 4.91 1.83
C PHE A 96 16.99 6.05 2.87
N LEU A 97 15.90 6.82 2.99
CA LEU A 97 15.83 7.96 3.92
C LEU A 97 15.78 7.53 5.40
N ALA A 98 15.33 6.31 5.70
CA ALA A 98 15.27 5.80 7.07
C ALA A 98 16.63 5.79 7.78
N ILE A 99 17.73 5.60 7.03
CA ILE A 99 19.09 5.62 7.58
C ILE A 99 19.41 6.98 8.20
N GLU A 100 18.99 8.07 7.54
CA GLU A 100 19.23 9.44 7.98
C GLU A 100 18.17 9.93 8.97
N LYS A 101 16.88 9.68 8.67
CA LYS A 101 15.75 10.19 9.44
C LYS A 101 15.42 9.35 10.69
N GLY A 102 16.01 8.17 10.83
CA GLY A 102 15.72 7.24 11.93
C GLY A 102 14.32 6.61 11.87
N THR A 103 13.63 6.72 10.72
CA THR A 103 12.32 6.09 10.51
C THR A 103 12.46 4.57 10.58
N ILE A 104 11.63 3.91 11.38
CA ILE A 104 11.59 2.46 11.45
C ILE A 104 10.84 1.92 10.23
N ILE A 105 11.50 1.09 9.42
CA ILE A 105 10.82 0.37 8.34
C ILE A 105 10.09 -0.84 8.92
N GLU A 106 8.82 -0.95 8.58
CA GLU A 106 7.93 -2.01 9.02
C GLU A 106 8.44 -3.38 8.58
N HIS A 107 8.38 -4.37 9.46
CA HIS A 107 8.92 -5.71 9.19
C HIS A 107 8.26 -6.38 7.97
N ARG A 108 6.97 -6.09 7.72
CA ARG A 108 6.25 -6.57 6.52
C ARG A 108 6.90 -6.12 5.20
N TYR A 109 7.64 -5.01 5.22
CA TYR A 109 8.30 -4.42 4.06
C TYR A 109 9.82 -4.53 4.11
N ASN A 110 10.41 -4.63 5.30
CA ASN A 110 11.84 -4.77 5.51
C ASN A 110 12.31 -6.23 5.38
N ASN A 111 12.02 -6.86 4.25
CA ASN A 111 12.43 -8.24 3.98
C ASN A 111 12.70 -8.45 2.49
N LEU A 112 13.51 -9.48 2.19
CA LEU A 112 13.92 -9.78 0.82
C LEU A 112 12.75 -10.19 -0.08
N ALA A 113 11.73 -10.85 0.46
CA ALA A 113 10.57 -11.26 -0.32
C ALA A 113 9.81 -10.03 -0.87
N HIS A 114 9.68 -8.96 -0.08
CA HIS A 114 9.06 -7.73 -0.54
C HIS A 114 9.89 -7.03 -1.63
N LEU A 115 11.23 -7.02 -1.52
CA LEU A 115 12.11 -6.46 -2.55
C LEU A 115 12.02 -7.26 -3.86
N GLU A 116 12.00 -8.59 -3.78
CA GLU A 116 11.85 -9.47 -4.94
C GLU A 116 10.47 -9.31 -5.60
N HIS A 117 9.41 -9.10 -4.81
CA HIS A 117 8.09 -8.74 -5.31
C HIS A 117 8.11 -7.40 -6.07
N CYS A 118 8.74 -6.36 -5.51
CA CYS A 118 8.90 -5.07 -6.19
C CYS A 118 9.64 -5.22 -7.53
N LYS A 119 10.75 -5.99 -7.55
CA LYS A 119 11.49 -6.30 -8.78
C LYS A 119 10.61 -6.99 -9.81
N MET A 120 9.81 -7.96 -9.40
CA MET A 120 8.86 -8.66 -10.28
C MET A 120 7.81 -7.71 -10.86
N MET A 121 7.27 -6.80 -10.06
CA MET A 121 6.31 -5.79 -10.52
C MET A 121 6.93 -4.83 -11.54
N PHE A 122 8.17 -4.36 -11.34
CA PHE A 122 8.85 -3.51 -12.33
C PHE A 122 9.08 -4.19 -13.69
N LEU A 123 9.08 -5.53 -13.75
CA LEU A 123 9.24 -6.29 -14.98
C LEU A 123 7.92 -6.62 -15.68
N LYS A 124 6.77 -6.40 -15.01
CA LYS A 124 5.45 -6.60 -15.64
C LYS A 124 5.20 -5.56 -16.73
N ARG A 125 4.44 -5.96 -17.75
CA ARG A 125 4.11 -5.14 -18.92
C ARG A 125 2.61 -4.80 -19.00
N ASP A 126 1.92 -4.83 -17.87
CA ASP A 126 0.52 -4.46 -17.81
C ASP A 126 0.38 -2.95 -18.09
N PRO A 127 -0.68 -2.50 -18.81
CA PRO A 127 -0.97 -1.08 -18.94
C PRO A 127 -1.11 -0.40 -17.57
N LEU A 128 -0.64 0.85 -17.46
CA LEU A 128 -0.56 1.59 -16.19
C LEU A 128 -1.91 1.74 -15.47
N ASP A 129 -3.01 1.81 -16.23
CA ASP A 129 -4.39 1.99 -15.75
C ASP A 129 -5.14 0.68 -15.44
N THR A 130 -4.48 -0.46 -15.65
CA THR A 130 -5.03 -1.79 -15.36
C THR A 130 -5.08 -2.03 -13.85
N ILE A 131 -6.18 -2.60 -13.35
CA ILE A 131 -6.30 -3.02 -11.95
C ILE A 131 -5.52 -4.32 -11.76
N VAL A 132 -4.37 -4.22 -11.09
CA VAL A 132 -3.49 -5.38 -10.79
C VAL A 132 -3.19 -5.50 -9.30
N THR A 133 -3.66 -4.55 -8.49
CA THR A 133 -3.38 -4.47 -7.07
C THR A 133 -4.67 -4.68 -6.30
N GLU A 134 -4.65 -5.65 -5.40
CA GLU A 134 -5.65 -5.93 -4.38
C GLU A 134 -4.94 -5.93 -3.04
N ALA A 135 -5.33 -5.03 -2.13
CA ALA A 135 -4.63 -4.85 -0.85
C ALA A 135 -5.62 -4.61 0.28
N GLY A 136 -5.34 -5.21 1.44
CA GLY A 136 -6.00 -4.85 2.70
C GLY A 136 -5.20 -3.76 3.41
N VAL A 137 -5.87 -3.02 4.29
CA VAL A 137 -5.20 -2.08 5.19
C VAL A 137 -4.79 -2.79 6.47
N SER A 138 -3.54 -2.64 6.90
CA SER A 138 -3.06 -3.30 8.12
C SER A 138 -3.03 -2.39 9.34
N LEU A 139 -3.35 -2.96 10.50
CA LEU A 139 -3.08 -2.37 11.82
C LEU A 139 -1.79 -2.93 12.45
N HIS A 140 -1.27 -4.02 11.87
CA HIS A 140 -0.08 -4.76 12.29
C HIS A 140 0.94 -4.82 11.17
N SER A 141 1.97 -4.00 11.23
CA SER A 141 3.04 -3.96 10.21
C SER A 141 4.38 -4.49 10.72
N ASP A 142 4.43 -4.90 11.99
CA ASP A 142 5.52 -5.57 12.68
C ASP A 142 5.61 -7.08 12.39
N VAL A 143 4.60 -7.65 11.72
CA VAL A 143 4.58 -9.05 11.29
C VAL A 143 4.58 -9.16 9.77
N ILE A 144 5.16 -10.25 9.24
CA ILE A 144 5.06 -10.55 7.80
C ILE A 144 3.69 -11.15 7.56
N VAL A 145 2.84 -10.41 6.83
CA VAL A 145 1.58 -10.94 6.31
C VAL A 145 1.88 -11.55 4.94
N ILE A 146 1.84 -12.88 4.85
CA ILE A 146 1.96 -13.56 3.56
C ILE A 146 0.62 -13.35 2.84
N ALA A 147 0.60 -12.46 1.85
CA ALA A 147 -0.56 -12.33 0.97
C ALA A 147 -0.86 -13.70 0.34
N GLN A 148 -2.11 -14.15 0.45
CA GLN A 148 -2.55 -15.35 -0.27
C GLN A 148 -2.32 -15.10 -1.77
N LYS A 149 -1.85 -16.13 -2.48
CA LYS A 149 -1.72 -16.08 -3.95
C LYS A 149 -3.08 -15.72 -4.54
N HIS A 150 -3.22 -14.52 -5.09
CA HIS A 150 -4.33 -14.16 -5.95
C HIS A 150 -3.86 -14.29 -7.40
N ASP A 151 -4.68 -14.91 -8.24
CA ASP A 151 -4.35 -15.17 -9.63
C ASP A 151 -4.28 -13.84 -10.41
N HIS A 152 -3.09 -13.48 -10.87
CA HIS A 152 -2.93 -12.48 -11.92
C HIS A 152 -3.26 -13.17 -13.24
N GLY A 153 -4.57 -13.34 -13.49
CA GLY A 153 -5.17 -14.09 -14.60
C GLY A 153 -4.20 -14.29 -15.76
N ASN A 154 -3.46 -15.39 -15.70
CA ASN A 154 -2.42 -15.69 -16.65
C ASN A 154 -3.14 -16.22 -17.89
N LYS A 155 -3.64 -15.34 -18.75
CA LYS A 155 -4.01 -15.71 -20.11
C LYS A 155 -2.73 -15.99 -20.85
N ALA A 156 -2.19 -17.20 -20.63
CA ALA A 156 -1.27 -17.83 -21.53
C ALA A 156 -1.88 -17.70 -22.93
N ARG A 157 -1.21 -16.93 -23.78
CA ARG A 157 -1.48 -16.87 -25.21
C ARG A 157 -1.21 -18.27 -25.73
N LEU A 158 -2.26 -19.08 -25.91
CA LEU A 158 -2.17 -20.25 -26.76
C LEU A 158 -1.83 -19.74 -28.17
N VAL A 159 -0.60 -20.01 -28.58
CA VAL A 159 -0.20 -20.11 -29.99
C VAL A 159 0.39 -21.49 -30.14
#